data_AF-B8AER0-F1
#
_entry.id   AF-B8AER0-F1
#
_cell.length_a   1.000
_cell.length_b   1.000
_cell.length_c   1.000
_cell.angle_alpha   90.00
_cell.angle_beta   90.00
_cell.angle_gamma   90.00
#
_symmetry.space_group_name_H-M   'P 1'
#
loop_
_entity.id
_entity.type
_entity.pdbx_description
1 polymer ?
#
loop_
_entity_poly.entity_id
_entity_poly.type
_entity_poly.pdbx_seq_one_letter_code
_entity_poly.pdbx_strand_id
1 'polypeptide(L)'
;MRRRVALCLVLFAFAGLHAAAVEAVTLSTSSRWIVDDEAGGRRVKLALTYPIALATNASPVVAHRAARRSVAHGLAGAGAGVEANNPGRPSTVTLIESFRAVVDSLGESGVMVILDNHVSRPGWSCADDDGNGFFGDRHFVPDAWVRGLGAMAALFAGVPNVVGMSLRNELRGPRQNADDWYRYMQMGAEAVHAANPAALVIMGGLGYDTDLSFLAARPVDVSFAAAERGKLVFERHWNSFADARAWESEDANRGVRPRGAGRRAAGRVPARRRFLI
;
A
#
# COMPACT_ATOMS: atom_id res chain seq x y z
N MET A 1 77.80 -8.41 2.17
CA MET A 1 77.94 -9.85 2.51
C MET A 1 76.58 -10.36 2.98
N ARG A 2 75.92 -11.22 2.15
CA ARG A 2 74.82 -12.18 2.44
C ARG A 2 73.50 -11.61 3.04
N ARG A 3 72.28 -11.98 2.65
CA ARG A 3 71.69 -12.92 1.67
C ARG A 3 70.20 -12.54 1.50
N ARG A 4 69.67 -12.74 0.29
CA ARG A 4 68.24 -12.69 -0.06
C ARG A 4 67.49 -13.86 0.56
N VAL A 5 66.24 -13.65 1.02
CA VAL A 5 65.13 -14.61 0.89
C VAL A 5 63.86 -13.82 0.59
N ALA A 6 63.27 -14.11 -0.56
CA ALA A 6 61.96 -13.65 -0.97
C ALA A 6 60.87 -14.48 -0.28
N LEU A 7 59.77 -13.86 0.10
CA LEU A 7 58.51 -14.57 0.31
C LEU A 7 57.36 -13.71 -0.22
N CYS A 8 56.83 -14.14 -1.36
CA CYS A 8 55.54 -13.75 -1.90
C CYS A 8 54.44 -14.11 -0.90
N LEU A 9 53.54 -13.19 -0.57
CA LEU A 9 52.18 -13.52 -0.14
C LEU A 9 51.24 -12.36 -0.47
N VAL A 10 50.56 -12.54 -1.60
CA VAL A 10 49.15 -12.27 -1.90
C VAL A 10 48.56 -10.94 -1.40
N LEU A 11 48.31 -10.06 -2.38
CA LEU A 11 47.29 -9.00 -2.38
C LEU A 11 45.97 -9.48 -1.77
N PHE A 12 45.59 -8.97 -0.61
CA PHE A 12 44.18 -8.85 -0.23
C PHE A 12 43.76 -7.39 -0.41
N ALA A 13 43.19 -7.12 -1.58
CA ALA A 13 42.38 -5.93 -1.81
C ALA A 13 41.15 -6.03 -0.91
N PHE A 14 41.18 -5.36 0.24
CA PHE A 14 39.95 -5.06 0.99
C PHE A 14 39.23 -3.93 0.25
N ALA A 15 38.52 -4.30 -0.81
CA ALA A 15 37.38 -3.53 -1.29
C ALA A 15 36.25 -3.72 -0.28
N GLY A 16 36.38 -3.08 0.89
CA GLY A 16 35.25 -2.78 1.76
C GLY A 16 34.43 -1.65 1.13
N LEU A 17 33.83 -1.93 -0.04
CA LEU A 17 32.76 -1.10 -0.55
C LEU A 17 31.69 -1.12 0.53
N HIS A 18 31.46 0.05 1.11
CA HIS A 18 30.47 0.23 2.15
C HIS A 18 29.16 -0.35 1.63
N ALA A 19 28.66 -1.40 2.29
CA ALA A 19 27.22 -1.57 2.34
C ALA A 19 26.72 -0.30 3.02
N ALA A 20 26.34 0.70 2.23
CA ALA A 20 25.55 1.80 2.75
C ALA A 20 24.38 1.13 3.44
N ALA A 21 24.36 1.19 4.77
CA ALA A 21 23.16 0.87 5.51
C ALA A 21 22.06 1.69 4.83
N VAL A 22 21.01 1.01 4.38
CA VAL A 22 19.81 1.71 3.92
C VAL A 22 19.25 2.36 5.17
N GLU A 23 19.67 3.59 5.43
CA GLU A 23 19.08 4.42 6.47
C GLU A 23 17.61 4.56 6.12
N ALA A 24 16.75 4.17 7.06
CA ALA A 24 15.32 4.37 6.93
C ALA A 24 15.06 5.88 6.94
N VAL A 25 14.80 6.43 5.75
CA VAL A 25 14.62 7.86 5.55
C VAL A 25 13.27 8.28 6.15
N THR A 26 13.28 9.38 6.92
CA THR A 26 12.08 9.88 7.57
C THR A 26 11.17 10.53 6.52
N LEU A 27 9.92 10.07 6.45
CA LEU A 27 8.90 10.66 5.58
C LEU A 27 8.14 11.75 6.33
N SER A 28 7.78 12.80 5.61
CA SER A 28 6.91 13.85 6.12
C SER A 28 5.80 14.16 5.14
N THR A 29 4.73 14.73 5.69
CA THR A 29 3.62 15.29 4.93
C THR A 29 3.89 16.78 4.72
N SER A 30 4.60 17.13 3.64
CA SER A 30 4.72 18.53 3.24
C SER A 30 3.44 18.94 2.52
N SER A 31 2.51 19.54 3.27
CA SER A 31 1.14 19.80 2.82
C SER A 31 0.42 18.49 2.45
N ARG A 32 -0.30 18.46 1.33
CA ARG A 32 -1.06 17.30 0.81
C ARG A 32 -0.21 16.22 0.12
N TRP A 33 1.07 16.11 0.45
CA TRP A 33 1.99 15.21 -0.23
C TRP A 33 2.86 14.47 0.78
N ILE A 34 2.84 13.13 0.74
CA ILE A 34 3.92 12.33 1.36
C ILE A 34 5.18 12.59 0.54
N VAL A 35 6.17 13.23 1.13
CA VAL A 35 7.46 13.52 0.52
C VAL A 35 8.55 12.87 1.37
N ASP A 36 9.64 12.55 0.70
CA ASP A 36 10.90 12.28 1.38
C ASP A 36 11.58 13.63 1.66
N ASP A 37 11.83 13.89 2.94
CA ASP A 37 12.42 15.14 3.43
C ASP A 37 13.91 15.28 3.05
N GLU A 38 14.61 14.18 2.77
CA GLU A 38 16.06 14.17 2.57
C GLU A 38 16.45 14.15 1.08
N ALA A 39 15.59 13.69 0.16
CA ALA A 39 15.90 13.61 -1.29
C ALA A 39 15.40 14.78 -2.16
N GLY A 40 15.13 15.95 -1.57
CA GLY A 40 14.67 17.13 -2.32
C GLY A 40 13.30 16.95 -3.00
N GLY A 41 12.42 16.14 -2.40
CA GLY A 41 10.98 16.08 -2.73
C GLY A 41 10.56 15.30 -3.98
N ARG A 42 11.42 14.47 -4.59
CA ARG A 42 11.08 13.72 -5.83
C ARG A 42 10.92 12.21 -5.58
N ARG A 43 9.69 11.69 -5.50
CA ARG A 43 9.42 10.23 -5.57
C ARG A 43 8.04 9.90 -6.17
N VAL A 44 7.97 8.78 -6.91
CA VAL A 44 6.73 8.18 -7.42
C VAL A 44 6.21 7.18 -6.39
N LYS A 45 4.90 7.19 -6.16
CA LYS A 45 4.21 6.27 -5.24
C LYS A 45 3.36 5.28 -6.03
N LEU A 46 3.34 4.04 -5.57
CA LEU A 46 2.44 3.01 -6.07
C LEU A 46 1.64 2.41 -4.91
N ALA A 47 0.32 2.40 -5.05
CA ALA A 47 -0.55 1.59 -4.21
C ALA A 47 -0.52 0.15 -4.72
N LEU A 48 -0.03 -0.77 -3.89
CA LEU A 48 0.03 -2.19 -4.20
C LEU A 48 -1.06 -2.92 -3.41
N THR A 49 -2.04 -3.42 -4.14
CA THR A 49 -3.26 -4.00 -3.57
C THR A 49 -3.04 -5.42 -3.07
N TYR A 50 -3.62 -5.78 -1.93
CA TYR A 50 -3.64 -7.16 -1.44
C TYR A 50 -4.97 -7.53 -0.75
N PRO A 51 -5.39 -8.81 -0.82
CA PRO A 51 -6.54 -9.29 -0.06
C PRO A 51 -6.12 -9.68 1.38
N ILE A 52 -7.00 -9.48 2.37
CA ILE A 52 -6.65 -9.79 3.77
C ILE A 52 -6.26 -11.26 3.98
N ALA A 53 -6.87 -12.16 3.22
CA ALA A 53 -6.56 -13.59 3.23
C ALA A 53 -5.09 -13.90 2.84
N LEU A 54 -4.41 -13.00 2.13
CA LEU A 54 -2.97 -13.14 1.84
C LEU A 54 -2.13 -13.06 3.13
N ALA A 55 -2.53 -12.21 4.07
CA ALA A 55 -1.79 -11.98 5.31
C ALA A 55 -2.15 -12.98 6.42
N THR A 56 -3.38 -13.51 6.43
CA THR A 56 -3.85 -14.41 7.50
C THR A 56 -3.64 -15.90 7.21
N ASN A 57 -3.48 -16.29 5.94
CA ASN A 57 -3.37 -17.71 5.55
C ASN A 57 -1.93 -18.12 5.23
N ALA A 58 -0.95 -17.72 6.06
CA ALA A 58 0.41 -18.25 6.05
C ALA A 58 0.50 -19.75 6.47
N SER A 59 -0.59 -20.52 6.29
CA SER A 59 -0.65 -21.97 6.45
C SER A 59 -0.42 -22.64 5.07
N PRO A 60 0.33 -23.76 5.00
CA PRO A 60 0.75 -24.40 3.75
C PRO A 60 -0.37 -24.74 2.75
N VAL A 61 -1.63 -24.81 3.22
CA VAL A 61 -2.80 -25.18 2.40
C VAL A 61 -3.27 -24.03 1.48
N VAL A 62 -2.90 -22.78 1.79
CA VAL A 62 -3.14 -21.59 0.93
C VAL A 62 -1.81 -20.94 0.51
N ALA A 63 -0.68 -21.64 0.72
CA ALA A 63 0.61 -21.36 0.08
C ALA A 63 0.54 -21.68 -1.42
N HIS A 64 -0.40 -21.05 -2.11
CA HIS A 64 -0.59 -21.19 -3.53
C HIS A 64 0.63 -20.61 -4.24
N ARG A 65 1.31 -21.49 -4.99
CA ARG A 65 2.43 -21.12 -5.85
C ARG A 65 1.89 -20.29 -7.01
N ALA A 66 2.40 -19.08 -7.19
CA ALA A 66 1.86 -18.10 -8.12
C ALA A 66 1.68 -18.68 -9.53
N ALA A 67 2.70 -19.37 -10.06
CA ALA A 67 2.67 -19.99 -11.38
C ALA A 67 1.63 -21.13 -11.49
N ARG A 68 1.57 -22.03 -10.50
CA ARG A 68 0.62 -23.18 -10.53
C ARG A 68 -0.83 -22.73 -10.44
N ARG A 69 -1.11 -21.66 -9.70
CA ARG A 69 -2.46 -21.13 -9.56
C ARG A 69 -2.92 -20.40 -10.82
N SER A 70 -2.03 -19.71 -11.53
CA SER A 70 -2.34 -19.15 -12.85
C SER A 70 -2.82 -20.24 -13.82
N VAL A 71 -2.16 -21.40 -13.84
CA VAL A 71 -2.61 -22.55 -14.67
C VAL A 71 -4.00 -23.03 -14.26
N ALA A 72 -4.29 -23.16 -12.97
CA ALA A 72 -5.60 -23.58 -12.46
C ALA A 72 -6.75 -22.61 -12.80
N HIS A 73 -6.43 -21.35 -13.12
CA HIS A 73 -7.40 -20.33 -13.53
C HIS A 73 -7.39 -20.05 -15.05
N GLY A 74 -6.78 -20.93 -15.85
CA GLY A 74 -6.70 -20.76 -17.32
C GLY A 74 -5.72 -19.68 -17.77
N LEU A 75 -4.86 -19.19 -16.88
CA LEU A 75 -3.83 -18.17 -17.14
C LEU A 75 -2.45 -18.80 -17.35
N ALA A 76 -2.39 -19.93 -18.07
CA ALA A 76 -1.13 -20.65 -18.32
C ALA A 76 -0.06 -19.77 -18.99
N GLY A 77 -0.46 -18.89 -19.91
CA GLY A 77 0.43 -17.92 -20.55
C GLY A 77 1.01 -16.90 -19.57
N ALA A 78 0.23 -16.44 -18.58
CA ALA A 78 0.75 -15.55 -17.53
C ALA A 78 1.73 -16.28 -16.61
N GLY A 79 1.45 -17.55 -16.28
CA GLY A 79 2.37 -18.40 -15.52
C GLY A 79 3.72 -18.56 -16.24
N ALA A 80 3.69 -18.92 -17.52
CA ALA A 80 4.89 -19.05 -18.35
C ALA A 80 5.64 -17.71 -18.49
N GLY A 81 4.92 -16.59 -18.63
CA GLY A 81 5.51 -15.25 -18.66
C GLY A 81 6.22 -14.88 -17.36
N VAL A 82 5.64 -15.21 -16.20
CA VAL A 82 6.31 -14.99 -14.90
C VAL A 82 7.59 -15.82 -14.81
N GLU A 83 7.55 -17.10 -15.18
CA GLU A 83 8.74 -17.96 -15.13
C GLU A 83 9.85 -17.47 -16.09
N ALA A 84 9.49 -17.11 -17.33
CA ALA A 84 10.44 -16.66 -18.33
C ALA A 84 11.13 -15.33 -17.97
N ASN A 85 10.42 -14.41 -17.33
CA ASN A 85 10.93 -13.09 -16.99
C ASN A 85 11.58 -13.01 -15.59
N ASN A 86 11.53 -14.08 -14.80
CA ASN A 86 12.12 -14.12 -13.47
C ASN A 86 13.11 -15.30 -13.32
N PRO A 87 14.17 -15.36 -14.17
CA PRO A 87 15.14 -16.44 -14.13
C PRO A 87 15.84 -16.50 -12.77
N GLY A 88 15.99 -17.70 -12.21
CA GLY A 88 16.61 -17.93 -10.90
C GLY A 88 15.65 -17.86 -9.71
N ARG A 89 14.38 -17.45 -9.89
CA ARG A 89 13.35 -17.62 -8.85
C ARG A 89 12.73 -19.02 -8.96
N PRO A 90 12.66 -19.81 -7.87
CA PRO A 90 12.01 -21.10 -7.91
C PRO A 90 10.51 -20.98 -8.26
N SER A 91 9.99 -21.88 -9.10
CA SER A 91 8.52 -21.99 -9.35
C SER A 91 7.72 -22.44 -8.12
N THR A 92 8.41 -22.67 -7.01
CA THR A 92 7.86 -23.07 -5.71
C THR A 92 7.61 -21.90 -4.77
N VAL A 93 7.95 -20.66 -5.15
CA VAL A 93 7.65 -19.48 -4.33
C VAL A 93 6.15 -19.35 -4.08
N THR A 94 5.81 -19.03 -2.84
CA THR A 94 4.46 -18.74 -2.40
C THR A 94 4.00 -17.39 -2.94
N LEU A 95 2.68 -17.16 -2.92
CA LEU A 95 2.11 -15.87 -3.33
C LEU A 95 2.64 -14.71 -2.47
N ILE A 96 2.84 -14.92 -1.16
CA ILE A 96 3.35 -13.88 -0.27
C ILE A 96 4.84 -13.58 -0.52
N GLU A 97 5.65 -14.59 -0.83
CA GLU A 97 7.04 -14.37 -1.26
C GLU A 97 7.11 -13.66 -2.61
N SER A 98 6.17 -13.96 -3.52
CA SER A 98 6.06 -13.24 -4.80
C SER A 98 5.67 -11.78 -4.59
N PHE A 99 4.76 -11.51 -3.65
CA PHE A 99 4.37 -10.16 -3.28
C PHE A 99 5.54 -9.38 -2.66
N ARG A 100 6.29 -10.00 -1.74
CA ARG A 100 7.52 -9.42 -1.17
C ARG A 100 8.56 -9.10 -2.24
N ALA A 101 8.78 -10.03 -3.17
CA ALA A 101 9.70 -9.82 -4.29
C ALA A 101 9.33 -8.59 -5.14
N VAL A 102 8.03 -8.37 -5.39
CA VAL A 102 7.57 -7.17 -6.11
C VAL A 102 7.86 -5.91 -5.31
N VAL A 103 7.59 -5.92 -3.99
CA VAL A 103 7.89 -4.77 -3.11
C VAL A 103 9.40 -4.47 -3.09
N ASP A 104 10.24 -5.50 -3.01
CA ASP A 104 11.70 -5.35 -3.02
C ASP A 104 12.17 -4.74 -4.35
N SER A 105 11.71 -5.26 -5.49
CA SER A 105 12.08 -4.72 -6.81
C SER A 105 11.58 -3.28 -7.05
N LEU A 106 10.43 -2.91 -6.49
CA LEU A 106 9.96 -1.52 -6.48
C LEU A 106 10.90 -0.64 -5.65
N GLY A 107 11.37 -1.12 -4.51
CA GLY A 107 12.34 -0.44 -3.65
C GLY A 107 13.70 -0.23 -4.32
N GLU A 108 14.24 -1.27 -4.95
CA GLU A 108 15.46 -1.20 -5.77
C GLU A 108 15.35 -0.17 -6.92
N SER A 109 14.12 0.06 -7.39
CA SER A 109 13.80 1.05 -8.42
C SER A 109 13.47 2.44 -7.86
N GLY A 110 13.62 2.66 -6.55
CA GLY A 110 13.33 3.94 -5.89
C GLY A 110 11.84 4.29 -5.79
N VAL A 111 10.95 3.30 -5.93
CA VAL A 111 9.49 3.48 -5.84
C VAL A 111 9.00 3.22 -4.42
N MET A 112 8.24 4.18 -3.90
CA MET A 112 7.58 4.05 -2.61
C MET A 112 6.28 3.25 -2.74
N VAL A 113 6.02 2.37 -1.77
CA VAL A 113 4.90 1.44 -1.75
C VAL A 113 3.95 1.78 -0.62
N ILE A 114 2.66 1.92 -0.97
CA ILE A 114 1.56 1.87 -0.01
C ILE A 114 0.91 0.49 -0.15
N LEU A 115 0.82 -0.23 0.97
CA LEU A 115 0.11 -1.50 1.03
C LEU A 115 -1.39 -1.22 1.14
N ASP A 116 -2.15 -1.47 0.08
CA ASP A 116 -3.60 -1.22 0.04
C ASP A 116 -4.36 -2.52 0.34
N ASN A 117 -5.06 -2.57 1.49
CA ASN A 117 -5.99 -3.66 1.74
C ASN A 117 -7.27 -3.51 0.89
N HIS A 118 -7.27 -4.16 -0.26
CA HIS A 118 -8.31 -3.93 -1.25
C HIS A 118 -9.61 -4.70 -0.96
N VAL A 119 -9.50 -5.95 -0.52
CA VAL A 119 -10.63 -6.86 -0.28
C VAL A 119 -10.27 -7.88 0.79
N SER A 120 -11.22 -8.69 1.25
CA SER A 120 -10.90 -9.77 2.20
C SER A 120 -10.46 -11.06 1.51
N ARG A 121 -11.12 -11.43 0.41
CA ARG A 121 -10.77 -12.64 -0.37
C ARG A 121 -10.45 -12.25 -1.80
N PRO A 122 -9.51 -12.94 -2.48
CA PRO A 122 -9.26 -12.71 -3.90
C PRO A 122 -10.56 -12.86 -4.70
N GLY A 123 -10.91 -11.84 -5.49
CA GLY A 123 -12.17 -11.77 -6.22
C GLY A 123 -12.31 -10.45 -6.95
N TRP A 124 -13.40 -10.32 -7.72
CA TRP A 124 -13.75 -9.05 -8.36
C TRP A 124 -14.46 -8.13 -7.37
N SER A 125 -14.15 -6.84 -7.45
CA SER A 125 -14.65 -5.75 -6.63
C SER A 125 -15.02 -4.59 -7.58
N CYS A 126 -15.85 -3.60 -7.25
CA CYS A 126 -16.45 -3.25 -5.98
C CYS A 126 -17.97 -3.09 -6.14
N ALA A 127 -18.73 -4.17 -6.06
CA ALA A 127 -20.20 -4.09 -6.10
C ALA A 127 -20.75 -3.95 -4.67
N ASP A 128 -21.96 -3.41 -4.51
CA ASP A 128 -22.61 -3.33 -3.18
C ASP A 128 -22.95 -4.72 -2.61
N ASP A 129 -23.03 -5.76 -3.46
CA ASP A 129 -23.43 -7.12 -3.11
C ASP A 129 -22.30 -8.15 -3.16
N ASP A 130 -21.05 -7.71 -3.32
CA ASP A 130 -19.87 -8.60 -3.37
C ASP A 130 -19.47 -9.21 -2.00
N GLY A 131 -20.19 -8.84 -0.94
CA GLY A 131 -19.98 -9.33 0.41
C GLY A 131 -18.66 -8.88 1.05
N ASN A 132 -18.05 -7.79 0.57
CA ASN A 132 -16.82 -7.19 1.09
C ASN A 132 -16.94 -5.69 1.41
N GLY A 133 -18.11 -5.07 1.20
CA GLY A 133 -18.30 -3.62 1.24
C GLY A 133 -18.22 -2.98 2.62
N PHE A 134 -18.68 -3.65 3.68
CA PHE A 134 -18.63 -3.11 5.04
C PHE A 134 -18.40 -4.18 6.11
N PHE A 135 -18.01 -3.74 7.30
CA PHE A 135 -17.76 -4.59 8.45
C PHE A 135 -18.94 -5.53 8.74
N GLY A 136 -18.61 -6.80 8.98
CA GLY A 136 -19.59 -7.86 9.19
C GLY A 136 -20.23 -8.40 7.91
N ASP A 137 -19.77 -8.00 6.72
CA ASP A 137 -20.22 -8.65 5.47
C ASP A 137 -19.71 -10.09 5.41
N ARG A 138 -20.32 -10.90 4.53
CA ARG A 138 -20.02 -12.33 4.35
C ARG A 138 -18.52 -12.65 4.33
N HIS A 139 -17.71 -11.76 3.75
CA HIS A 139 -16.27 -11.93 3.65
C HIS A 139 -15.48 -10.93 4.49
N PHE A 140 -16.12 -9.97 5.15
CA PHE A 140 -15.47 -8.93 5.95
C PHE A 140 -15.73 -9.12 7.44
N VAL A 141 -15.00 -10.06 8.04
CA VAL A 141 -15.05 -10.32 9.50
C VAL A 141 -14.05 -9.38 10.22
N PRO A 142 -14.50 -8.47 11.10
CA PRO A 142 -13.63 -7.43 11.66
C PRO A 142 -12.41 -7.95 12.41
N ASP A 143 -12.59 -8.92 13.32
CA ASP A 143 -11.47 -9.46 14.10
C ASP A 143 -10.42 -10.16 13.24
N ALA A 144 -10.87 -10.87 12.18
CA ALA A 144 -9.96 -11.49 11.23
C ALA A 144 -9.23 -10.42 10.40
N TRP A 145 -9.91 -9.32 10.08
CA TRP A 145 -9.33 -8.19 9.36
C TRP A 145 -8.27 -7.45 10.18
N VAL A 146 -8.56 -7.11 11.44
CA VAL A 146 -7.59 -6.47 12.34
C VAL A 146 -6.33 -7.34 12.49
N ARG A 147 -6.49 -8.66 12.71
CA ARG A 147 -5.33 -9.58 12.77
C ARG A 147 -4.56 -9.64 11.46
N GLY A 148 -5.25 -9.65 10.32
CA GLY A 148 -4.62 -9.67 9.00
C GLY A 148 -3.86 -8.38 8.69
N LEU A 149 -4.38 -7.22 9.12
CA LEU A 149 -3.70 -5.94 8.99
C LEU A 149 -2.39 -5.95 9.79
N GLY A 150 -2.44 -6.33 11.07
CA GLY A 150 -1.24 -6.44 11.91
C GLY A 150 -0.21 -7.42 11.33
N ALA A 151 -0.65 -8.57 10.81
CA ALA A 151 0.24 -9.55 10.18
C ALA A 151 0.93 -9.00 8.92
N MET A 152 0.21 -8.27 8.07
CA MET A 152 0.80 -7.65 6.87
C MET A 152 1.75 -6.51 7.23
N ALA A 153 1.38 -5.68 8.20
CA ALA A 153 2.24 -4.61 8.72
C ALA A 153 3.55 -5.17 9.27
N ALA A 154 3.47 -6.22 10.10
CA ALA A 154 4.63 -6.91 10.66
C ALA A 154 5.54 -7.52 9.59
N LEU A 155 4.95 -8.09 8.52
CA LEU A 155 5.71 -8.69 7.42
C LEU A 155 6.63 -7.69 6.71
N PHE A 156 6.18 -6.44 6.63
CA PHE A 156 6.90 -5.34 5.98
C PHE A 156 7.52 -4.34 6.96
N ALA A 157 7.56 -4.67 8.25
CA ALA A 157 8.26 -3.86 9.24
C ALA A 157 9.76 -3.81 8.91
N GLY A 158 10.32 -2.60 8.86
CA GLY A 158 11.71 -2.37 8.49
C GLY A 158 12.02 -2.46 7.00
N VAL A 159 11.01 -2.64 6.12
CA VAL A 159 11.19 -2.54 4.66
C VAL A 159 11.12 -1.05 4.27
N PRO A 160 12.23 -0.41 3.86
CA PRO A 160 12.36 1.04 3.85
C PRO A 160 11.52 1.74 2.78
N ASN A 161 11.15 1.04 1.71
CA ASN A 161 10.29 1.59 0.66
C ASN A 161 8.80 1.34 0.91
N VAL A 162 8.42 0.62 1.97
CA VAL A 162 7.02 0.51 2.41
C VAL A 162 6.71 1.68 3.34
N VAL A 163 6.01 2.65 2.78
CA VAL A 163 5.85 3.98 3.39
C VAL A 163 4.53 4.14 4.14
N GLY A 164 3.56 3.29 3.85
CA GLY A 164 2.26 3.36 4.48
C GLY A 164 1.38 2.17 4.14
N MET A 165 0.24 2.12 4.80
CA MET A 165 -0.72 1.05 4.65
C MET A 165 -2.13 1.63 4.70
N SER A 166 -2.87 1.47 3.59
CA SER A 166 -4.31 1.73 3.56
C SER A 166 -5.05 0.56 4.18
N LEU A 167 -5.91 0.90 5.15
CA LEU A 167 -6.59 -0.08 5.97
C LEU A 167 -7.68 -0.84 5.21
N ARG A 168 -8.40 -0.16 4.31
CA ARG A 168 -9.49 -0.78 3.54
C ARG A 168 -9.92 0.11 2.37
N ASN A 169 -9.92 -0.47 1.16
CA ASN A 169 -10.46 0.17 -0.04
C ASN A 169 -12.01 0.23 -0.04
N GLU A 170 -12.54 1.43 -0.27
CA GLU A 170 -13.92 1.76 -0.64
C GLU A 170 -14.99 1.13 0.26
N LEU A 171 -15.00 1.48 1.55
CA LEU A 171 -16.10 1.09 2.44
C LEU A 171 -17.44 1.59 1.89
N ARG A 172 -18.42 0.71 1.78
CA ARG A 172 -19.64 0.93 0.96
C ARG A 172 -20.80 0.03 1.37
N GLY A 173 -21.93 0.20 0.69
CA GLY A 173 -23.12 -0.62 0.84
C GLY A 173 -24.10 -0.13 1.90
N PRO A 174 -25.27 -0.77 2.01
CA PRO A 174 -26.42 -0.24 2.76
C PRO A 174 -26.26 -0.33 4.30
N ARG A 175 -25.27 -1.08 4.80
CA ARG A 175 -25.04 -1.26 6.25
C ARG A 175 -24.04 -0.28 6.84
N GLN A 176 -23.41 0.52 5.98
CA GLN A 176 -22.37 1.44 6.42
C GLN A 176 -22.92 2.47 7.40
N ASN A 177 -22.16 2.74 8.45
CA ASN A 177 -22.48 3.73 9.46
C ASN A 177 -21.19 4.26 10.09
N ALA A 178 -21.25 5.48 10.63
CA ALA A 178 -20.07 6.11 11.21
C ALA A 178 -19.59 5.36 12.46
N ASP A 179 -20.47 4.90 13.35
CA ASP A 179 -20.06 4.30 14.63
C ASP A 179 -19.21 3.03 14.46
N ASP A 180 -19.62 2.13 13.58
CA ASP A 180 -18.82 0.96 13.22
C ASP A 180 -17.54 1.35 12.49
N TRP A 181 -17.58 2.39 11.63
CA TRP A 181 -16.38 2.90 10.98
C TRP A 181 -15.35 3.35 12.03
N TYR A 182 -15.71 4.19 13.01
CA TYR A 182 -14.75 4.64 14.03
C TYR A 182 -14.24 3.47 14.84
N ARG A 183 -15.13 2.58 15.29
CA ARG A 183 -14.76 1.41 16.08
C ARG A 183 -13.71 0.57 15.36
N TYR A 184 -14.02 0.12 14.16
CA TYR A 184 -13.15 -0.86 13.49
C TYR A 184 -11.95 -0.21 12.81
N MET A 185 -12.08 0.97 12.20
CA MET A 185 -10.94 1.65 11.59
C MET A 185 -9.88 2.02 12.64
N GLN A 186 -10.29 2.47 13.83
CA GLN A 186 -9.35 2.71 14.93
C GLN A 186 -8.67 1.41 15.39
N MET A 187 -9.42 0.31 15.55
CA MET A 187 -8.82 -1.00 15.88
C MET A 187 -7.80 -1.46 14.83
N GLY A 188 -8.10 -1.28 13.55
CA GLY A 188 -7.19 -1.59 12.45
C GLY A 188 -5.94 -0.72 12.47
N ALA A 189 -6.09 0.58 12.71
CA ALA A 189 -4.98 1.53 12.81
C ALA A 189 -4.02 1.21 13.94
N GLU A 190 -4.55 0.93 15.13
CA GLU A 190 -3.74 0.53 16.29
C GLU A 190 -2.96 -0.76 15.99
N ALA A 191 -3.59 -1.74 15.34
CA ALA A 191 -2.93 -2.99 14.99
C ALA A 191 -1.80 -2.79 13.96
N VAL A 192 -1.97 -1.89 12.99
CA VAL A 192 -0.91 -1.55 12.02
C VAL A 192 0.23 -0.80 12.69
N HIS A 193 -0.05 0.26 13.44
CA HIS A 193 0.98 1.07 14.09
C HIS A 193 1.79 0.25 15.11
N ALA A 194 1.12 -0.59 15.91
CA ALA A 194 1.80 -1.47 16.86
C ALA A 194 2.76 -2.46 16.17
N ALA A 195 2.43 -2.93 14.96
CA ALA A 195 3.23 -3.88 14.20
C ALA A 195 4.32 -3.23 13.34
N ASN A 196 4.07 -2.02 12.84
CA ASN A 196 4.99 -1.24 12.01
C ASN A 196 4.84 0.26 12.29
N PRO A 197 5.49 0.78 13.35
CA PRO A 197 5.36 2.19 13.74
C PRO A 197 6.02 3.15 12.73
N ALA A 198 6.89 2.64 11.85
CA ALA A 198 7.51 3.46 10.80
C ALA A 198 6.50 3.84 9.69
N ALA A 199 5.55 2.97 9.38
CA ALA A 199 4.59 3.17 8.31
C ALA A 199 3.54 4.26 8.64
N LEU A 200 3.09 4.99 7.61
CA LEU A 200 1.86 5.79 7.69
C LEU A 200 0.64 4.87 7.76
N VAL A 201 -0.35 5.27 8.56
CA VAL A 201 -1.64 4.59 8.66
C VAL A 201 -2.68 5.39 7.88
N ILE A 202 -3.23 4.81 6.82
CA ILE A 202 -4.12 5.52 5.89
C ILE A 202 -5.56 4.99 6.02
N MET A 203 -6.51 5.86 6.33
CA MET A 203 -7.92 5.52 6.50
C MET A 203 -8.80 6.05 5.36
N GLY A 204 -9.52 5.14 4.69
CA GLY A 204 -10.59 5.47 3.74
C GLY A 204 -11.88 5.93 4.43
N GLY A 205 -12.75 6.59 3.66
CA GLY A 205 -14.02 7.15 4.12
C GLY A 205 -15.20 6.20 3.96
N LEU A 206 -16.40 6.77 4.01
CA LEU A 206 -17.65 6.07 3.67
C LEU A 206 -18.03 6.34 2.21
N GLY A 207 -18.97 5.54 1.69
CA GLY A 207 -19.53 5.71 0.37
C GLY A 207 -18.49 5.59 -0.74
N TYR A 208 -17.77 4.46 -0.79
CA TYR A 208 -16.66 4.25 -1.71
C TYR A 208 -15.51 5.26 -1.52
N ASP A 209 -15.18 5.55 -0.25
CA ASP A 209 -14.21 6.58 0.14
C ASP A 209 -14.49 7.98 -0.45
N THR A 210 -15.74 8.28 -0.79
CA THR A 210 -16.11 9.60 -1.30
C THR A 210 -16.55 10.55 -0.18
N ASP A 211 -16.89 10.04 1.00
CA ASP A 211 -17.36 10.82 2.13
C ASP A 211 -16.43 10.71 3.35
N LEU A 212 -15.83 11.83 3.74
CA LEU A 212 -15.06 12.02 4.97
C LEU A 212 -15.69 13.11 5.87
N SER A 213 -16.88 13.61 5.52
CA SER A 213 -17.50 14.77 6.17
C SER A 213 -17.83 14.53 7.65
N PHE A 214 -18.12 13.28 8.00
CA PHE A 214 -18.40 12.87 9.38
C PHE A 214 -17.22 13.09 10.33
N LEU A 215 -15.99 13.17 9.82
CA LEU A 215 -14.79 13.49 10.61
C LEU A 215 -14.84 14.91 11.21
N ALA A 216 -15.61 15.82 10.62
CA ALA A 216 -15.80 17.16 11.16
C ALA A 216 -16.58 17.16 12.49
N ALA A 217 -17.42 16.15 12.71
CA ALA A 217 -18.24 16.02 13.91
C ALA A 217 -17.51 15.27 15.05
N ARG A 218 -16.64 14.30 14.70
CA ARG A 218 -15.90 13.48 15.66
C ARG A 218 -14.48 13.23 15.14
N PRO A 219 -13.41 13.65 15.85
CA PRO A 219 -12.06 13.28 15.45
C PRO A 219 -11.82 11.78 15.67
N VAL A 220 -10.85 11.21 14.94
CA VAL A 220 -10.35 9.86 15.19
C VAL A 220 -9.52 9.87 16.48
N ASP A 221 -9.71 8.86 17.32
CA ASP A 221 -8.99 8.70 18.58
C ASP A 221 -8.13 7.43 18.54
N VAL A 222 -6.85 7.59 18.20
CA VAL A 222 -5.82 6.53 18.21
C VAL A 222 -4.60 7.00 19.00
N SER A 223 -3.99 6.06 19.72
CA SER A 223 -2.94 6.29 20.72
C SER A 223 -1.72 7.03 20.16
N PHE A 224 -1.38 6.78 18.91
CA PHE A 224 -0.22 7.37 18.24
C PHE A 224 -0.49 8.73 17.60
N ALA A 225 -1.75 9.14 17.38
CA ALA A 225 -2.05 10.39 16.69
C ALA A 225 -1.61 11.64 17.48
N ALA A 226 -1.67 11.57 18.82
CA ALA A 226 -1.21 12.66 19.68
C ALA A 226 0.33 12.68 19.83
N ALA A 227 0.96 11.50 19.87
CA ALA A 227 2.39 11.34 20.07
C ALA A 227 3.21 11.56 18.79
N GLU A 228 2.66 11.19 17.64
CA GLU A 228 3.36 11.16 16.35
C GLU A 228 2.55 11.90 15.28
N ARG A 229 2.72 13.23 15.24
CA ARG A 229 2.03 14.09 14.26
C ARG A 229 2.33 13.62 12.83
N GLY A 230 1.29 13.52 12.01
CA GLY A 230 1.40 13.19 10.59
C GLY A 230 1.47 11.70 10.26
N LYS A 231 1.37 10.80 11.26
CA LYS A 231 1.30 9.34 11.02
C LYS A 231 -0.05 8.84 10.51
N LEU A 232 -1.12 9.45 10.98
CA LEU A 232 -2.48 9.17 10.53
C LEU A 232 -2.81 10.03 9.31
N VAL A 233 -3.21 9.40 8.21
CA VAL A 233 -3.59 10.06 6.97
C VAL A 233 -4.96 9.54 6.50
N PHE A 234 -5.69 10.34 5.74
CA PHE A 234 -6.99 9.97 5.19
C PHE A 234 -6.92 9.91 3.67
N GLU A 235 -7.58 8.93 3.08
CA GLU A 235 -7.68 8.81 1.63
C GLU A 235 -9.11 9.05 1.13
N ARG A 236 -9.19 9.62 -0.07
CA ARG A 236 -10.46 9.86 -0.76
C ARG A 236 -10.38 9.36 -2.20
N HIS A 237 -11.40 8.65 -2.63
CA HIS A 237 -11.52 8.21 -4.02
C HIS A 237 -12.26 9.25 -4.83
N TRP A 238 -11.71 9.59 -6.00
CA TRP A 238 -12.36 10.48 -6.95
C TRP A 238 -12.46 9.81 -8.31
N ASN A 239 -13.62 9.23 -8.58
CA ASN A 239 -13.93 8.57 -9.84
C ASN A 239 -14.63 9.54 -10.82
N SER A 240 -14.48 9.30 -12.13
CA SER A 240 -15.13 10.10 -13.18
C SER A 240 -16.65 10.11 -13.09
N PHE A 241 -17.24 9.05 -12.55
CA PHE A 241 -18.69 8.93 -12.32
C PHE A 241 -19.16 9.68 -11.08
N ALA A 242 -18.26 10.04 -10.17
CA ALA A 242 -18.59 10.82 -8.97
C ALA A 242 -18.75 12.32 -9.26
N ASP A 243 -18.17 12.83 -10.35
CA ASP A 243 -18.37 14.23 -10.78
C ASP A 243 -18.10 14.40 -12.30
N ALA A 244 -19.00 13.88 -13.15
CA ALA A 244 -18.79 13.78 -14.61
C ALA A 244 -18.40 15.09 -15.30
N ARG A 245 -18.78 16.26 -14.76
CA ARG A 245 -18.49 17.57 -15.35
C ARG A 245 -17.11 18.13 -14.97
N ALA A 246 -16.52 17.68 -13.87
CA ALA A 246 -15.20 18.14 -13.43
C ALA A 246 -14.09 17.64 -14.39
N TRP A 247 -14.26 16.43 -14.92
CA TRP A 247 -13.30 15.77 -15.81
C TRP A 247 -13.30 16.30 -17.26
N GLU A 248 -14.31 17.09 -17.64
CA GLU A 248 -14.43 17.65 -18.99
C GLU A 248 -13.77 19.03 -19.13
N SER A 249 -13.49 19.72 -18.03
CA SER A 249 -13.17 21.14 -18.05
C SER A 249 -11.96 21.58 -17.21
N GLU A 250 -11.36 20.68 -16.43
CA GLU A 250 -10.22 21.00 -15.56
C GLU A 250 -9.11 19.95 -15.65
N ASP A 251 -7.85 20.39 -15.57
CA ASP A 251 -6.72 19.50 -15.30
C ASP A 251 -6.99 18.76 -13.98
N ALA A 252 -6.86 17.43 -13.99
CA ALA A 252 -7.06 16.58 -12.82
C ALA A 252 -6.19 17.00 -11.61
N ASN A 253 -5.07 17.71 -11.84
CA ASN A 253 -4.24 18.30 -10.78
C ASN A 253 -4.80 19.61 -10.19
N ARG A 254 -5.69 20.30 -10.90
CA ARG A 254 -6.25 21.61 -10.52
C ARG A 254 -7.67 21.54 -9.93
N GLY A 255 -8.46 20.52 -10.28
CA GLY A 255 -9.81 20.34 -9.75
C GLY A 255 -9.88 19.97 -8.26
N VAL A 256 -8.76 19.49 -7.69
CA VAL A 256 -8.62 19.20 -6.24
C VAL A 256 -8.30 20.47 -5.45
N ARG A 257 -9.22 21.45 -5.47
CA ARG A 257 -9.25 22.54 -4.49
C ARG A 257 -10.54 22.43 -3.66
N PRO A 258 -10.54 22.81 -2.37
CA PRO A 258 -11.80 23.08 -1.67
C PRO A 258 -12.55 24.09 -2.54
N ARG A 259 -13.76 23.76 -3.02
CA ARG A 259 -14.50 24.63 -3.93
C ARG A 259 -14.87 25.93 -3.21
N GLY A 260 -14.02 26.94 -3.38
CA GLY A 260 -14.25 28.35 -3.10
C GLY A 260 -13.74 29.15 -4.30
N ALA A 261 -14.67 29.78 -5.02
CA ALA A 261 -14.50 30.79 -6.09
C ALA A 261 -13.87 30.37 -7.44
N GLY A 262 -14.72 30.25 -8.47
CA GLY A 262 -14.63 31.04 -9.71
C GLY A 262 -13.77 30.60 -10.93
N ARG A 263 -14.50 30.20 -12.00
CA ARG A 263 -14.28 30.38 -13.47
C ARG A 263 -13.32 29.48 -14.31
N ARG A 264 -13.98 28.72 -15.22
CA ARG A 264 -13.79 28.39 -16.67
C ARG A 264 -12.37 28.38 -17.29
N ALA A 265 -11.97 27.26 -17.93
CA ALA A 265 -12.01 27.03 -19.41
C ALA A 265 -11.21 25.78 -19.91
N ALA A 266 -11.92 24.94 -20.69
CA ALA A 266 -11.58 24.10 -21.87
C ALA A 266 -10.23 23.34 -22.06
N GLY A 267 -10.35 22.03 -22.31
CA GLY A 267 -9.42 21.20 -23.11
C GLY A 267 -9.47 19.69 -22.79
N ARG A 268 -9.90 18.84 -23.74
CA ARG A 268 -10.09 17.38 -23.59
C ARG A 268 -8.76 16.59 -23.49
N VAL A 269 -8.60 15.76 -22.46
CA VAL A 269 -7.53 14.73 -22.29
C VAL A 269 -8.13 13.48 -21.61
N PRO A 270 -7.68 12.23 -21.88
CA PRO A 270 -8.38 11.01 -21.45
C PRO A 270 -8.21 10.69 -19.95
N ALA A 271 -9.23 10.01 -19.40
CA ALA A 271 -9.40 9.70 -17.98
C ALA A 271 -8.33 8.78 -17.38
N ARG A 272 -7.87 9.09 -16.17
CA ARG A 272 -7.05 8.20 -15.31
C ARG A 272 -7.57 8.26 -13.87
N ARG A 273 -7.70 7.08 -13.23
CA ARG A 273 -8.01 6.92 -11.79
C ARG A 273 -6.81 7.40 -10.95
N ARG A 274 -7.07 8.03 -9.80
CA ARG A 274 -6.03 8.41 -8.83
C ARG A 274 -6.51 8.21 -7.39
N PHE A 275 -5.61 7.69 -6.56
CA PHE A 275 -5.68 7.71 -5.11
C PHE A 275 -5.12 9.05 -4.63
N LEU A 276 -5.85 9.74 -3.75
CA LEU A 276 -5.37 10.94 -3.06
C LEU A 276 -5.17 10.58 -1.59
N ILE A 277 -3.92 10.74 -1.12
CA ILE A 277 -3.50 10.66 0.28
C ILE A 277 -3.03 12.05 0.69
#